data_AF-A0A2V8BMN4-F1
#
_entry.id   AF-A0A2V8BMN4-F1
#
_cell.length_a   1.000
_cell.length_b   1.000
_cell.length_c   1.000
_cell.angle_alpha   90.00
_cell.angle_beta   90.00
_cell.angle_gamma   90.00
#
_symmetry.space_group_name_H-M   'P 1'
#
loop_
_entity.id
_entity.type
_entity.pdbx_description
1 polymer ?
#
loop_
_entity_poly.entity_id
_entity_poly.type
_entity_poly.pdbx_seq_one_letter_code
_entity_poly.pdbx_strand_id
1 'polypeptide(L)'
;FATALRDAVGRDKVIGAVDSRGGHIVVHGWKTALPLTAVEAVQALEPYCDEFLYTHVDTEGLMTGTSIDAILAVRAATSRRLTAAGGITTRAEIDALHASG
;
A
#
# COMPACT_ATOMS: atom_id res chain seq x y z
N PHE A 1 1.44 -9.76 -17.40
CA PHE A 1 2.76 -9.39 -16.85
C PHE A 1 2.97 -9.95 -15.45
N ALA A 2 2.17 -9.57 -14.45
CA ALA A 2 2.36 -9.98 -13.05
C ALA A 2 2.49 -11.50 -12.84
N THR A 3 1.68 -12.31 -13.53
CA THR A 3 1.83 -13.78 -13.53
C THR A 3 3.22 -14.24 -13.95
N ALA A 4 3.71 -13.75 -15.10
CA ALA A 4 5.02 -14.14 -15.63
C ALA A 4 6.16 -13.71 -14.69
N LEU A 5 6.05 -12.54 -14.06
CA LEU A 5 7.03 -12.08 -13.08
C LEU A 5 7.05 -13.01 -11.86
N ARG A 6 5.88 -13.26 -11.26
CA ARG A 6 5.73 -14.18 -10.13
C ARG A 6 6.30 -15.56 -10.45
N ASP A 7 5.97 -16.11 -11.62
CA ASP A 7 6.41 -17.44 -12.03
C ASP A 7 7.93 -17.51 -12.24
N ALA A 8 8.56 -16.40 -12.63
CA ALA A 8 10.00 -16.33 -12.85
C ALA A 8 10.82 -16.19 -11.55
N VAL A 9 10.35 -15.40 -10.57
CA VAL A 9 11.16 -15.07 -9.38
C VAL A 9 10.66 -15.66 -8.07
N GLY A 10 9.41 -16.13 -8.03
CA GLY A 10 8.71 -16.50 -6.80
C GLY A 10 7.94 -15.31 -6.23
N ARG A 11 6.72 -15.57 -5.75
CA ARG A 11 5.81 -14.56 -5.20
C ARG A 11 6.38 -13.85 -3.98
N ASP A 12 7.18 -14.56 -3.19
CA ASP A 12 7.87 -14.11 -1.98
C ASP A 12 8.89 -12.99 -2.27
N LYS A 13 9.33 -12.88 -3.52
CA LYS A 13 10.29 -11.86 -3.98
C LYS A 13 9.64 -10.70 -4.72
N VAL A 14 8.31 -10.63 -4.75
CA VAL A 14 7.56 -9.56 -5.41
C VAL A 14 6.84 -8.73 -4.35
N ILE A 15 7.00 -7.41 -4.43
CA ILE A 15 6.26 -6.43 -3.63
C ILE A 15 5.35 -5.64 -4.57
N GLY A 16 4.07 -5.56 -4.24
CA GLY A 16 3.12 -4.70 -4.95
C GLY A 16 3.15 -3.29 -4.39
N ALA A 17 3.54 -2.30 -5.19
CA ALA A 17 3.42 -0.89 -4.81
C ALA A 17 1.98 -0.41 -5.05
N VAL A 18 1.37 0.18 -4.03
CA VAL A 18 -0.01 0.66 -4.02
C VAL A 18 -0.01 2.10 -3.52
N ASP A 19 0.01 3.03 -4.46
CA ASP A 19 0.03 4.46 -4.15
C ASP A 19 -1.38 5.03 -4.29
N SER A 20 -1.88 5.67 -3.23
CA SER A 20 -3.23 6.23 -3.23
C SER A 20 -3.26 7.71 -2.88
N ARG A 21 -4.03 8.48 -3.66
CA ARG A 21 -4.34 9.90 -3.42
C ARG A 21 -5.85 10.10 -3.50
N GLY A 22 -6.44 10.74 -2.50
CA GLY A 22 -7.88 10.91 -2.39
C GLY A 22 -8.65 9.58 -2.38
N GLY A 23 -8.05 8.52 -1.83
CA GLY A 23 -8.64 7.17 -1.78
C GLY A 23 -8.56 6.36 -3.07
N HIS A 24 -8.02 6.93 -4.15
CA HIS A 24 -7.90 6.29 -5.46
C HIS A 24 -6.45 6.00 -5.81
N ILE A 25 -6.22 4.98 -6.63
CA ILE A 25 -4.89 4.60 -7.10
C ILE A 25 -4.34 5.65 -8.04
N VAL A 26 -3.07 5.99 -7.84
CA VAL A 26 -2.33 6.86 -8.73
C VAL A 26 -1.12 6.13 -9.31
N VAL A 27 -0.89 6.29 -10.61
CA VAL A 27 0.20 5.64 -11.36
C VAL A 27 0.97 6.67 -12.18
N HIS A 28 2.01 6.22 -12.90
CA HIS A 28 2.91 7.07 -13.70
C HIS A 28 3.55 8.21 -12.89
N GLY A 29 4.09 7.88 -11.71
CA GLY A 29 4.66 8.87 -10.79
C GLY A 29 3.60 9.82 -10.23
N TRP A 30 2.46 9.26 -9.82
CA TRP A 30 1.31 9.95 -9.23
C TRP A 30 0.58 10.95 -10.15
N LYS A 31 0.82 10.88 -11.45
CA LYS A 31 0.25 11.80 -12.45
C LYS A 31 -1.12 11.37 -12.95
N THR A 32 -1.43 10.08 -12.89
CA THR A 32 -2.67 9.53 -13.43
C THR A 32 -3.46 8.85 -12.33
N ALA A 33 -4.65 9.37 -12.02
CA ALA A 33 -5.59 8.70 -11.13
C ALA A 33 -6.42 7.68 -11.90
N LEU A 34 -6.69 6.54 -11.26
CA LEU A 34 -7.56 5.48 -11.75
C LEU A 34 -8.82 5.42 -10.88
N PRO A 35 -9.96 4.93 -11.37
CA PRO A 35 -11.19 4.78 -10.56
C PRO A 35 -11.09 3.67 -9.51
N LEU A 36 -9.95 3.00 -9.40
CA LEU A 36 -9.69 1.89 -8.49
C LEU A 36 -9.27 2.43 -7.11
N THR A 37 -9.82 1.86 -6.05
CA THR A 37 -9.40 2.14 -4.67
C THR A 37 -8.16 1.34 -4.28
N ALA A 38 -7.50 1.72 -3.19
CA ALA A 38 -6.36 0.97 -2.65
C ALA A 38 -6.73 -0.47 -2.25
N VAL A 39 -7.92 -0.65 -1.68
CA VAL A 39 -8.47 -1.96 -1.27
C VAL A 39 -8.64 -2.88 -2.47
N GLU A 40 -9.30 -2.40 -3.53
CA GLU A 40 -9.52 -3.21 -4.73
C GLU A 40 -8.19 -3.55 -5.44
N ALA A 41 -7.23 -2.62 -5.44
CA ALA A 41 -5.92 -2.84 -6.02
C ALA A 41 -5.14 -3.95 -5.30
N VAL A 42 -5.13 -3.91 -3.97
CA VAL A 42 -4.47 -4.94 -3.15
C VAL A 42 -5.10 -6.31 -3.37
N GLN A 43 -6.43 -6.40 -3.36
CA GLN A 43 -7.13 -7.67 -3.61
C GLN A 43 -6.82 -8.24 -5.01
N ALA A 44 -6.75 -7.37 -6.03
CA ALA A 44 -6.42 -7.78 -7.39
C ALA A 44 -4.96 -8.25 -7.53
N LEU A 45 -4.04 -7.70 -6.74
CA LEU A 45 -2.61 -7.99 -6.79
C LEU A 45 -2.17 -9.14 -5.87
N GLU A 46 -2.96 -9.48 -4.86
CA GLU A 46 -2.64 -10.49 -3.83
C GLU A 46 -2.19 -11.86 -4.39
N PRO A 47 -2.72 -12.37 -5.53
CA PRO A 47 -2.21 -13.61 -6.13
C PRO A 47 -0.76 -13.55 -6.65
N TYR A 48 -0.16 -12.35 -6.75
CA TYR A 48 1.12 -12.12 -7.43
C TYR A 48 2.28 -11.67 -6.54
N CYS A 49 2.01 -11.20 -5.32
CA CYS A 49 3.02 -10.76 -4.35
C CYS A 49 2.71 -11.23 -2.92
N ASP A 50 3.73 -11.33 -2.06
CA ASP A 50 3.59 -11.66 -0.63
C ASP A 50 3.67 -10.44 0.29
N GLU A 51 3.91 -9.27 -0.29
CA GLU A 51 3.96 -8.01 0.43
C GLU A 51 3.45 -6.86 -0.43
N PHE A 52 2.89 -5.86 0.24
CA PHE A 52 2.47 -4.60 -0.32
C PHE A 52 3.23 -3.46 0.34
N LEU A 53 3.67 -2.51 -0.49
CA LEU A 53 4.07 -1.19 -0.04
C LEU A 53 2.90 -0.24 -0.33
N TYR A 54 2.21 0.19 0.72
CA TYR A 54 1.11 1.14 0.59
C TYR A 54 1.59 2.54 0.94
N THR A 55 1.46 3.46 -0.03
CA THR A 55 1.81 4.87 0.14
C THR A 55 0.55 5.72 0.20
N HIS A 56 0.31 6.39 1.33
CA HIS A 56 -0.70 7.43 1.43
C HIS A 56 -0.16 8.75 0.87
N VAL A 57 -0.37 8.97 -0.43
CA VAL A 57 0.24 10.07 -1.20
C VAL A 57 -0.25 11.44 -0.73
N ASP A 58 -1.46 11.54 -0.17
CA ASP A 58 -2.00 12.81 0.33
C ASP A 58 -1.12 13.45 1.42
N THR A 59 -0.41 12.64 2.21
CA THR A 59 0.47 13.10 3.32
C THR A 59 1.95 12.82 3.08
N GLU A 60 2.31 12.22 1.94
CA GLU A 60 3.70 11.84 1.64
C GLU A 60 4.62 13.07 1.59
N GLY A 61 5.76 12.97 2.29
CA GLY A 61 6.73 14.06 2.40
C GLY A 61 6.29 15.31 3.17
N LEU A 62 5.05 15.37 3.67
CA LEU A 62 4.55 16.56 4.38
C LEU A 62 4.94 16.61 5.87
N MET A 63 5.29 15.46 6.46
CA MET A 63 5.58 15.33 7.90
C MET A 63 4.48 15.94 8.79
N THR A 64 3.21 15.72 8.43
CA THR A 64 2.03 16.20 9.18
C THR A 64 1.22 15.08 9.83
N GLY A 65 1.72 13.85 9.80
CA GLY A 65 0.98 12.66 10.20
C GLY A 65 0.36 11.95 9.00
N THR A 66 0.09 10.65 9.16
CA THR A 66 -0.50 9.80 8.11
C THR A 66 -1.94 9.42 8.45
N SER A 67 -2.69 8.97 7.43
CA SER A 67 -4.02 8.41 7.66
C SER A 67 -3.92 6.96 8.14
N ILE A 68 -3.98 6.77 9.47
CA ILE A 68 -4.02 5.43 10.09
C ILE A 68 -5.22 4.64 9.56
N ASP A 69 -6.40 5.27 9.45
CA ASP A 69 -7.61 4.59 8.97
C ASP A 69 -7.46 4.08 7.53
N ALA A 70 -6.83 4.85 6.64
CA ALA A 70 -6.58 4.42 5.27
C ALA A 70 -5.63 3.21 5.23
N ILE A 71 -4.57 3.23 6.04
CA ILE A 71 -3.63 2.11 6.17
C ILE A 71 -4.35 0.86 6.71
N LEU A 72 -5.16 1.01 7.76
CA LEU A 72 -5.91 -0.09 8.37
C LEU A 72 -6.96 -0.68 7.41
N ALA A 73 -7.59 0.14 6.58
CA ALA A 73 -8.50 -0.34 5.55
C ALA A 73 -7.78 -1.25 4.53
N VAL A 74 -6.57 -0.87 4.11
CA VAL A 74 -5.74 -1.70 3.23
C VAL A 74 -5.25 -2.96 3.94
N ARG A 75 -4.83 -2.83 5.21
CA ARG A 75 -4.39 -3.96 6.05
C ARG A 75 -5.47 -5.03 6.22
N ALA A 76 -6.72 -4.60 6.40
CA ALA A 76 -7.86 -5.49 6.51
C ALA A 76 -8.25 -6.17 5.19
N ALA A 77 -7.83 -5.61 4.05
CA ALA A 77 -8.17 -6.11 2.72
C ALA A 77 -7.29 -7.27 2.24
N THR A 78 -6.21 -7.60 2.96
CA THR A 78 -5.26 -8.65 2.54
C THR A 78 -4.71 -9.47 3.69
N SER A 79 -4.39 -10.73 3.37
CA SER A 79 -3.64 -11.60 4.27
C SER A 79 -2.12 -11.41 4.19
N ARG A 80 -1.65 -10.60 3.22
CA ARG A 80 -0.22 -10.40 2.93
C ARG A 80 0.39 -9.33 3.82
N ARG A 81 1.72 -9.30 3.85
CA ARG A 81 2.46 -8.29 4.62
C ARG A 81 2.17 -6.91 4.05
N LEU A 82 2.09 -5.91 4.91
CA LEU A 82 1.86 -4.53 4.52
C LEU A 82 2.94 -3.66 5.15
N THR A 83 3.68 -2.95 4.31
CA THR A 83 4.56 -1.86 4.71
C THR A 83 3.83 -0.55 4.42
N ALA A 84 3.61 0.25 5.45
CA ALA A 84 2.96 1.56 5.33
C ALA A 84 3.99 2.67 5.09
N ALA A 85 3.68 3.58 4.18
CA ALA A 85 4.45 4.77 3.83
C ALA A 85 3.52 5.99 3.66
N GLY A 86 4.10 7.19 3.74
CA GLY A 86 3.37 8.45 3.57
C GLY A 86 3.13 9.22 4.85
N GLY A 87 4.05 10.12 5.23
CA GLY A 87 3.77 11.19 6.19
C GLY A 87 3.77 10.82 7.68
N ILE A 88 4.24 9.63 8.06
CA ILE A 88 4.44 9.26 9.48
C ILE A 88 5.39 10.27 10.16
N THR A 89 5.06 10.69 11.38
CA THR A 89 5.80 11.73 12.12
C THR A 89 6.21 11.31 13.52
N THR A 90 5.45 10.41 14.15
CA THR A 90 5.62 10.09 15.57
C THR A 90 5.87 8.61 15.81
N ARG A 91 6.51 8.30 16.94
CA ARG A 91 6.66 6.93 17.41
C ARG A 91 5.32 6.27 17.74
N ALA A 92 4.35 7.04 18.22
CA ALA A 92 3.02 6.54 18.55
C ALA A 92 2.28 5.99 17.30
N GLU A 93 2.40 6.68 16.15
CA GLU A 93 1.87 6.16 14.89
C GLU A 93 2.52 4.83 14.49
N ILE A 94 3.85 4.72 14.64
CA ILE A 94 4.59 3.47 14.36
C ILE A 94 4.11 2.34 15.28
N ASP A 95 3.99 2.60 16.59
CA ASP A 95 3.58 1.59 17.56
C ASP A 95 2.12 1.15 17.32
N ALA A 96 1.23 2.09 16.95
CA ALA A 96 -0.17 1.79 16.60
C ALA A 96 -0.29 0.91 15.35
N LEU A 97 0.49 1.22 14.31
CA LEU A 97 0.54 0.41 13.10
C LEU A 97 1.12 -0.97 13.37
N HIS A 98 2.21 -1.05 14.13
CA HIS A 98 2.82 -2.34 14.50
C HIS A 98 1.87 -3.24 15.28
N ALA A 99 1.11 -2.67 16.23
CA ALA A 99 0.10 -3.41 16.99
C ALA A 99 -1.07 -3.91 16.14
N SER A 100 -1.29 -3.32 14.95
CA SER A 100 -2.37 -3.67 14.04
C SER A 100 -1.99 -4.77 13.02
N GLY A 101 -0.74 -5.25 13.08
CA GLY A 101 -0.22 -6.38 12.32
C GLY A 101 0.41 -6.01 11.00
#